data_AF-A0A2T2URI1-F1
#
_entry.id   AF-A0A2T2URI1-F1
#
_cell.length_a   1.000
_cell.length_b   1.000
_cell.length_c   1.000
_cell.angle_alpha   90.00
_cell.angle_beta   90.00
_cell.angle_gamma   90.00
#
_symmetry.space_group_name_H-M   'P 1'
#
loop_
_entity.id
_entity.type
_entity.pdbx_description
1 polymer ?
#
loop_
_entity_poly.entity_id
_entity_poly.type
_entity_poly.pdbx_seq_one_letter_code
_entity_poly.pdbx_strand_id
1 'polypeptide(L)' 'MNDSEPTPEGTQCMYCPTGTYREDTTTMTLERDETTLVVKHVPAYVCLHCRDAILGGRDLKGA' A
#
# COMPACT_ATOMS: atom_id res chain seq x y z
N MET A 1 -12.71 10.32 18.68
CA MET A 1 -12.23 9.24 17.79
C MET A 1 -13.32 8.96 16.77
N ASN A 2 -13.10 9.25 15.50
CA ASN A 2 -13.98 8.81 14.41
C ASN A 2 -13.13 8.01 13.43
N ASP A 3 -13.22 6.68 13.48
CA ASP A 3 -12.55 5.72 12.60
C ASP A 3 -13.23 5.58 11.23
N SER A 4 -13.89 6.64 10.75
CA SER A 4 -14.73 6.61 9.54
C SER A 4 -14.01 7.08 8.28
N GLU A 5 -12.69 7.15 8.27
CA GLU A 5 -11.96 7.41 7.02
C GLU A 5 -12.18 6.23 6.06
N PRO A 6 -12.60 6.49 4.81
CA PRO A 6 -12.85 5.43 3.85
C PRO A 6 -11.54 4.68 3.56
N THR A 7 -11.52 3.37 3.84
CA THR A 7 -10.36 2.51 3.53
C THR A 7 -10.48 1.95 2.10
N PRO A 8 -9.35 1.74 1.39
CA PRO A 8 -9.36 1.10 0.07
C PRO A 8 -9.73 -0.39 0.06
N GLU A 9 -9.92 -1.02 1.21
CA GLU A 9 -10.22 -2.46 1.34
C GLU A 9 -11.42 -2.87 0.49
N GLY A 10 -11.23 -3.89 -0.35
CA GLY A 10 -12.29 -4.44 -1.21
C GLY A 10 -12.65 -3.58 -2.43
N THR A 11 -12.05 -2.40 -2.60
CA THR A 11 -12.28 -1.57 -3.79
C THR A 11 -11.59 -2.15 -5.03
N GLN A 12 -12.15 -1.90 -6.22
CA GLN A 12 -11.56 -2.33 -7.48
C GLN A 12 -10.22 -1.64 -7.70
N CYS A 13 -9.23 -2.39 -8.18
CA CYS A 13 -7.92 -1.85 -8.51
C CYS A 13 -8.04 -0.81 -9.64
N MET A 14 -7.42 0.35 -9.46
CA MET A 14 -7.44 1.41 -10.49
C MET A 14 -6.55 1.09 -11.70
N TYR A 15 -5.65 0.11 -11.58
CA TYR A 15 -4.70 -0.26 -12.64
C TYR A 15 -5.04 -1.58 -13.34
N CYS A 16 -5.89 -2.43 -12.76
CA CYS A 16 -6.34 -3.65 -13.43
C CYS A 16 -7.84 -3.90 -13.24
N PRO A 17 -8.54 -4.41 -14.26
CA PRO A 17 -9.99 -4.61 -14.19
C PRO A 17 -10.39 -5.83 -13.33
N THR A 18 -9.44 -6.71 -13.02
CA THR A 18 -9.71 -8.02 -12.41
C THR A 18 -9.50 -8.04 -10.91
N GLY A 19 -8.65 -7.15 -10.38
CA GLY A 19 -8.21 -7.19 -9.00
C GLY A 19 -8.97 -6.24 -8.08
N THR A 20 -8.94 -6.55 -6.79
CA THR A 20 -9.37 -5.66 -5.70
C THR A 20 -8.23 -5.46 -4.71
N TYR A 21 -8.24 -4.33 -4.01
CA TYR A 21 -7.26 -4.05 -2.96
C TYR A 21 -7.58 -4.80 -1.67
N ARG A 22 -6.55 -5.31 -1.00
CA ARG A 22 -6.61 -6.02 0.28
C ARG A 22 -5.48 -5.59 1.21
N GLU A 23 -5.69 -5.58 2.52
CA GLU A 23 -4.59 -5.45 3.49
C GLU A 23 -3.53 -6.53 3.25
N ASP A 24 -2.30 -6.10 2.98
CA ASP A 24 -1.13 -6.95 2.75
C ASP A 24 0.13 -6.09 2.99
N THR A 25 1.30 -6.60 2.60
CA THR A 25 2.54 -5.85 2.61
C THR A 25 3.18 -5.76 1.23
N THR A 26 3.94 -4.69 1.03
CA THR A 26 4.74 -4.49 -0.19
C THR A 26 6.19 -4.18 0.15
N THR A 27 7.04 -4.18 -0.88
CA THR A 27 8.41 -3.65 -0.77
C THR A 27 8.45 -2.29 -1.43
N MET A 28 8.93 -1.29 -0.71
CA MET A 28 9.12 0.06 -1.23
C MET A 28 10.61 0.34 -1.41
N THR A 29 10.96 0.88 -2.57
CA THR A 29 12.31 1.35 -2.86
C THR A 29 12.29 2.87 -2.91
N LEU A 30 13.14 3.49 -2.11
CA LEU A 30 13.34 4.94 -2.06
C LEU A 30 14.73 5.24 -2.60
N GLU A 31 14.82 6.13 -3.57
CA GLU A 31 16.08 6.60 -4.13
C GLU A 31 16.29 8.07 -3.75
N ARG A 32 17.47 8.39 -3.21
CA ARG A 32 17.94 9.75 -2.97
C ARG A 32 19.42 9.82 -3.30
N ASP A 33 19.75 10.61 -4.30
CA ASP A 33 21.11 10.72 -4.85
C ASP A 33 21.66 9.32 -5.19
N GLU A 34 22.81 8.93 -4.63
CA GLU A 34 23.41 7.61 -4.82
C GLU A 34 22.90 6.55 -3.82
N THR A 35 21.95 6.91 -2.94
CA THR A 35 21.43 6.01 -1.92
C THR A 35 20.13 5.35 -2.36
N THR A 36 20.09 4.01 -2.27
CA THR A 36 18.88 3.22 -2.44
C THR A 36 18.50 2.57 -1.11
N LEU A 37 17.32 2.89 -0.59
CA LEU A 37 16.74 2.25 0.59
C LEU A 37 15.63 1.29 0.17
N VAL A 38 15.78 0.01 0.51
CA VAL A 38 14.77 -1.01 0.28
C VAL A 38 14.08 -1.34 1.60
N VAL A 39 12.82 -0.91 1.75
CA VAL A 39 11.98 -1.21 2.91
C VAL A 39 11.05 -2.37 2.55
N LYS A 40 11.24 -3.51 3.21
CA LYS A 40 10.42 -4.70 3.01
C LYS A 40 9.28 -4.74 4.01
N HIS A 41 8.21 -5.45 3.66
CA HIS A 41 7.03 -5.66 4.51
C HIS A 41 6.35 -4.35 4.95
N VAL A 42 6.33 -3.34 4.08
CA VAL A 42 5.61 -2.08 4.32
C VAL A 42 4.10 -2.37 4.30
N PRO A 43 3.34 -2.08 5.37
CA PRO A 43 1.89 -2.24 5.38
C PRO A 43 1.24 -1.39 4.30
N ALA A 44 0.35 -2.01 3.52
CA ALA A 44 -0.31 -1.36 2.40
C ALA A 44 -1.63 -2.07 2.05
N TYR A 45 -2.45 -1.41 1.24
CA TYR A 45 -3.52 -2.10 0.52
C TYR A 45 -2.96 -2.54 -0.83
N VAL A 46 -2.86 -3.85 -1.06
CA VAL A 46 -2.24 -4.44 -2.25
C VAL A 46 -3.29 -5.14 -3.10
N CYS A 47 -3.25 -4.90 -4.41
CA CYS A 47 -3.98 -5.70 -5.36
C CYS A 47 -3.26 -7.05 -5.56
N LEU A 48 -3.88 -8.16 -5.15
CA LEU A 48 -3.27 -9.49 -5.28
C LEU A 48 -3.13 -9.99 -6.72
N HIS A 49 -3.74 -9.30 -7.69
CA HIS A 49 -3.65 -9.64 -9.11
C HIS A 49 -2.48 -8.96 -9.82
N CYS A 50 -2.37 -7.62 -9.75
CA CYS A 50 -1.32 -6.86 -10.44
C CYS A 50 -0.22 -6.34 -9.50
N ARG A 51 -0.33 -6.55 -8.19
CA ARG A 51 0.60 -6.11 -7.14
C ARG A 51 0.73 -4.59 -6.97
N ASP A 52 -0.17 -3.81 -7.56
CA ASP A 52 -0.28 -2.39 -7.23
C ASP A 52 -0.59 -2.18 -5.74
N ALA A 53 -0.08 -1.11 -5.14
CA ALA A 53 -0.18 -0.87 -3.70
C ALA A 53 -0.53 0.59 -3.37
N ILE A 54 -1.51 0.78 -2.50
CA ILE A 54 -1.84 2.06 -1.88
C ILE A 54 -1.18 2.11 -0.51
N LEU A 55 -0.23 3.04 -0.36
CA LEU A 55 0.43 3.36 0.91
C LEU A 55 -0.43 4.37 1.67
N GLY A 56 -0.59 4.22 2.99
CA GLY A 56 -1.37 5.18 3.78
C GLY A 56 -2.45 4.61 4.69
N GLY A 57 -2.39 3.33 5.07
CA GLY A 57 -3.17 2.81 6.20
C GLY A 57 -2.73 3.43 7.53
N ARG A 58 -3.55 3.28 8.57
CA ARG A 58 -3.35 3.83 9.94
C ARG A 58 -1.99 3.48 10.60
N ASP A 59 -1.18 2.66 9.96
CA ASP A 59 0.11 2.15 10.44
C ASP A 59 1.33 2.97 10.02
N LEU A 60 1.19 3.98 9.14
CA LEU A 60 2.30 4.92 8.84
C LEU A 60 2.41 6.08 9.85
N LYS A 61 1.54 6.14 10.86
CA LYS A 61 1.66 7.08 11.99
C LYS A 61 2.60 6.49 13.05
N GLY A 62 3.90 6.68 12.87
CA GLY A 62 4.89 6.48 13.92
C GLY A 62 6.00 5.51 13.56
N ALA A 63 6.99 6.04 12.85
CA ALA A 63 8.40 5.75 13.16
C ALA A 63 8.95 6.97 13.90
#